data_AF-A0A7S0CED9-F1
#
_entry.id   AF-A0A7S0CED9-F1
#
_cell.length_a   1.000
_cell.length_b   1.000
_cell.length_c   1.000
_cell.angle_alpha   90.00
_cell.angle_beta   90.00
_cell.angle_gamma   90.00
#
_symmetry.space_group_name_H-M   'P 1'
#
loop_
_entity.id
_entity.type
_entity.pdbx_description
1 polymer ?
#
loop_
_entity_poly.entity_id
_entity_poly.type
_entity_poly.pdbx_seq_one_letter_code
_entity_poly.pdbx_strand_id
1 'polypeptide(L)'
;MKISSPLCVTAFVGTSAAFTFSSVSTRKFGINERTHIAASQSSLGMALTGFLEPDTRDWMYDTKRDDRGSGTIREMERANVFNPEDDLERYIDTPESVAARHNIDGTVLVSGWVNSKERSDQTVFDMLNDEESPFKFSKIIAFVDDEKFAKKRLLSRSARYSGLLDKLDVQGAATPGSLPTAKALEGVTSWVANIEVDSENPGAALQTLKDIAAVATEATCVENVSVLISGASAINDLTAAVDAIKSLDAVQDMAFTVVAVGDIDEKDEGSRPYCVEDFGTAEGVIAVGATFSRAESLRVVTECLALESGIDKALTFKEMTGEEISNSTSSTLIKGLRQAGYTRPQEINHMLVAGVKNFTKTVDAYNKMLNDIENPSEEKVAAAKEAAEAEAKREHIELTARKLKEREDETKEMAMEWAQREYFKNCMSGDVVGTEEQFREIVWDQAMEEADKKFRIMNRIEVEVVELTESEKRTKKIEEASALRARKNLSSNLKVFMDDDDDDGDDDDDLDDDDDDE
;
A
#
# COMPACT_ATOMS: atom_id res chain seq x y z
N MET A 1 -50.33 34.97 63.42
CA MET A 1 -50.36 36.22 62.63
C MET A 1 -51.23 36.02 61.40
N LYS A 2 -51.87 37.08 60.88
CA LYS A 2 -52.64 37.04 59.62
C LYS A 2 -51.71 37.31 58.41
N ILE A 3 -52.30 37.18 57.21
CA ILE A 3 -51.84 37.49 55.84
C ILE A 3 -51.54 36.20 55.06
N SER A 4 -52.04 35.94 53.84
CA SER A 4 -53.23 36.36 53.07
C SER A 4 -53.06 35.80 51.65
N SER A 5 -53.69 34.66 51.36
CA SER A 5 -54.49 34.40 50.15
C SER A 5 -53.82 34.62 48.74
N PRO A 6 -54.52 34.46 47.59
CA PRO A 6 -54.27 33.32 46.69
C PRO A 6 -54.16 33.74 45.20
N LEU A 7 -54.53 32.84 44.26
CA LEU A 7 -54.74 32.96 42.79
C LEU A 7 -53.69 32.20 41.94
N CYS A 8 -54.00 31.65 40.75
CA CYS A 8 -55.29 31.21 40.18
C CYS A 8 -55.05 30.21 39.02
N VAL A 9 -56.02 29.32 38.83
CA VAL A 9 -56.37 28.50 37.66
C VAL A 9 -55.81 28.90 36.29
N THR A 10 -55.27 27.91 35.57
CA THR A 10 -55.61 27.65 34.15
C THR A 10 -55.44 26.16 33.81
N ALA A 11 -56.54 25.41 33.82
CA ALA A 11 -56.61 24.07 33.23
C ALA A 11 -57.04 24.22 31.76
N PHE A 12 -56.29 23.63 30.82
CA PHE A 12 -56.68 23.60 29.42
C PHE A 12 -57.17 22.21 29.04
N VAL A 13 -58.45 22.09 28.68
CA VAL A 13 -59.06 20.86 28.18
C VAL A 13 -58.94 20.85 26.66
N GLY A 14 -58.17 19.91 26.12
CA GLY A 14 -58.04 19.68 24.68
C GLY A 14 -58.75 18.41 24.26
N THR A 15 -59.88 18.54 23.57
CA THR A 15 -60.72 17.42 23.08
C THR A 15 -60.59 17.28 21.57
N SER A 16 -60.75 16.04 21.06
CA SER A 16 -60.79 15.65 19.63
C SER A 16 -59.41 15.38 18.99
N ALA A 17 -59.26 14.47 18.01
CA ALA A 17 -60.27 13.66 17.33
C ALA A 17 -59.77 12.23 17.06
N ALA A 18 -60.65 11.24 17.15
CA ALA A 18 -60.39 9.91 16.62
C ALA A 18 -60.54 9.93 15.09
N PHE A 19 -59.56 9.40 14.36
CA PHE A 19 -59.65 9.18 12.91
C PHE A 19 -59.52 7.69 12.59
N THR A 20 -60.66 6.99 12.66
CA THR A 20 -60.77 5.63 12.15
C THR A 20 -60.81 5.66 10.64
N PHE A 21 -59.84 5.03 9.97
CA PHE A 21 -59.99 4.67 8.55
C PHE A 21 -60.19 3.17 8.40
N SER A 22 -61.31 2.81 7.79
CA SER A 22 -61.74 1.43 7.58
C SER A 22 -61.15 0.83 6.30
N SER A 23 -61.12 -0.49 6.25
CA SER A 23 -60.61 -1.31 5.16
C SER A 23 -61.16 -0.96 3.77
N VAL A 24 -60.32 -1.13 2.74
CA VAL A 24 -60.79 -1.57 1.41
C VAL A 24 -60.02 -2.83 1.00
N SER A 25 -60.77 -3.85 0.63
CA SER A 25 -60.28 -5.15 0.16
C SER A 25 -60.40 -5.24 -1.36
N THR A 26 -59.33 -5.67 -2.05
CA THR A 26 -59.46 -6.19 -3.42
C THR A 26 -58.44 -7.28 -3.78
N ARG A 27 -58.95 -8.51 -3.79
CA ARG A 27 -58.79 -9.55 -4.83
C ARG A 27 -57.39 -10.04 -5.23
N LYS A 28 -57.16 -11.29 -4.80
CA LYS A 28 -56.53 -12.39 -5.54
C LYS A 28 -56.64 -12.28 -7.08
N PHE A 29 -55.56 -12.61 -7.77
CA PHE A 29 -55.57 -13.43 -8.97
C PHE A 29 -54.52 -14.53 -8.84
N GLY A 30 -54.81 -15.73 -9.34
CA GLY A 30 -53.89 -16.86 -9.34
C GLY A 30 -54.15 -17.77 -10.54
N ILE A 31 -53.08 -18.02 -11.30
CA ILE A 31 -52.93 -18.96 -12.42
C ILE A 31 -51.41 -19.26 -12.38
N ASN A 32 -50.87 -20.44 -12.06
CA ASN A 32 -51.23 -21.85 -12.24
C ASN A 32 -51.10 -22.39 -13.67
N GLU A 33 -49.87 -22.76 -14.06
CA GLU A 33 -49.48 -23.89 -14.95
C GLU A 33 -47.94 -23.84 -15.09
N ARG A 34 -47.13 -24.83 -14.67
CA ARG A 34 -46.93 -26.20 -15.22
C ARG A 34 -46.62 -26.25 -16.72
N THR A 35 -45.35 -26.50 -17.06
CA THR A 35 -44.97 -27.69 -17.86
C THR A 35 -43.49 -28.05 -17.70
N HIS A 36 -43.18 -29.35 -17.78
CA HIS A 36 -41.83 -29.87 -17.97
C HIS A 36 -41.34 -29.59 -19.40
N ILE A 37 -40.02 -29.68 -19.63
CA ILE A 37 -39.42 -30.62 -20.58
C ILE A 37 -37.93 -30.80 -20.21
N ALA A 38 -37.43 -32.02 -20.40
CA ALA A 38 -36.03 -32.40 -20.20
C ALA A 38 -35.41 -32.88 -21.52
N ALA A 39 -34.12 -33.25 -21.48
CA ALA A 39 -33.36 -33.87 -22.57
C ALA A 39 -32.97 -32.91 -23.73
N SER A 40 -31.86 -33.09 -24.46
CA SER A 40 -30.64 -33.92 -24.30
C SER A 40 -29.73 -33.74 -25.52
N GLN A 41 -28.43 -34.03 -25.39
CA GLN A 41 -27.52 -34.43 -26.50
C GLN A 41 -27.29 -33.37 -27.62
N SER A 42 -26.28 -33.48 -28.49
CA SER A 42 -24.94 -34.10 -28.45
C SER A 42 -24.11 -33.61 -29.65
N SER A 43 -22.78 -33.62 -29.51
CA SER A 43 -21.75 -33.81 -30.55
C SER A 43 -22.12 -33.69 -32.05
N LEU A 44 -21.42 -32.80 -32.76
CA LEU A 44 -20.89 -32.92 -34.14
C LEU A 44 -20.03 -31.65 -34.39
N GLY A 45 -18.79 -31.67 -34.88
CA GLY A 45 -17.97 -32.77 -35.36
C GLY A 45 -17.85 -32.81 -36.89
N MET A 46 -17.05 -31.92 -37.49
CA MET A 46 -16.41 -32.16 -38.80
C MET A 46 -15.26 -31.18 -39.10
N ALA A 47 -14.29 -31.64 -39.87
CA ALA A 47 -13.10 -30.91 -40.31
C ALA A 47 -12.95 -30.93 -41.84
N LEU A 48 -12.31 -29.91 -42.41
CA LEU A 48 -11.67 -29.84 -43.75
C LEU A 48 -10.79 -28.56 -43.74
N THR A 49 -9.45 -28.57 -43.76
CA THR A 49 -8.46 -28.96 -44.81
C THR A 49 -8.50 -28.14 -46.11
N GLY A 50 -7.37 -27.49 -46.45
CA GLY A 50 -7.11 -26.80 -47.73
C GLY A 50 -6.23 -25.54 -47.52
N PHE A 51 -4.89 -25.60 -47.50
CA PHE A 51 -3.94 -25.89 -48.59
C PHE A 51 -3.77 -24.72 -49.58
N LEU A 52 -2.71 -23.91 -49.41
CA LEU A 52 -2.01 -23.15 -50.48
C LEU A 52 -0.76 -22.41 -49.94
N GLU A 53 0.40 -23.02 -50.14
CA GLU A 53 1.70 -22.37 -50.45
C GLU A 53 1.98 -22.67 -51.96
N PRO A 54 2.93 -22.02 -52.67
CA PRO A 54 4.10 -21.24 -52.22
C PRO A 54 4.01 -19.75 -52.73
N ASP A 55 5.03 -18.92 -53.01
CA ASP A 55 6.45 -19.15 -53.37
C ASP A 55 7.40 -17.95 -53.13
N THR A 56 8.69 -18.27 -53.20
CA THR A 56 9.95 -17.51 -53.12
C THR A 56 10.04 -16.10 -53.75
N ARG A 57 10.73 -15.19 -53.03
CA ARG A 57 12.09 -14.67 -53.32
C ARG A 57 12.43 -13.57 -52.29
N ASP A 58 13.44 -13.77 -51.45
CA ASP A 58 14.87 -13.51 -51.75
C ASP A 58 15.11 -12.07 -52.24
N TRP A 59 15.74 -11.25 -51.40
CA TRP A 59 16.79 -10.27 -51.77
C TRP A 59 17.59 -9.89 -50.51
N MET A 60 18.85 -10.31 -50.49
CA MET A 60 19.88 -9.79 -49.57
C MET A 60 19.94 -8.26 -49.57
N TYR A 61 19.91 -7.66 -48.38
CA TYR A 61 20.75 -6.51 -48.06
C TYR A 61 21.28 -6.66 -46.62
N ASP A 62 22.51 -7.15 -46.50
CA ASP A 62 23.30 -7.14 -45.26
C ASP A 62 23.74 -5.69 -44.97
N THR A 63 22.85 -4.90 -44.39
CA THR A 63 23.23 -3.64 -43.74
C THR A 63 23.49 -3.90 -42.26
N LYS A 64 24.72 -4.31 -41.93
CA LYS A 64 25.30 -4.13 -40.60
C LYS A 64 25.32 -2.64 -40.26
N ARG A 65 24.23 -2.15 -39.68
CA ARG A 65 24.27 -0.99 -38.80
C ARG A 65 24.74 -1.48 -37.44
N ASP A 66 25.82 -0.89 -36.95
CA ASP A 66 26.30 -1.11 -35.59
C ASP A 66 25.28 -0.56 -34.58
N ASP A 67 24.39 -1.42 -34.08
CA ASP A 67 23.52 -1.15 -32.92
C ASP A 67 24.32 -1.19 -31.58
N ARG A 68 25.60 -0.81 -31.62
CA ARG A 68 26.51 -0.72 -30.46
C ARG A 68 26.40 0.65 -29.78
N GLY A 69 25.17 1.07 -29.46
CA GLY A 69 24.90 2.39 -28.87
C GLY A 69 23.53 2.60 -28.20
N SER A 70 22.68 1.57 -28.06
CA SER A 70 21.33 1.73 -27.46
C SER A 70 20.99 0.72 -26.35
N GLY A 71 21.94 -0.13 -25.94
CA GLY A 71 21.70 -1.15 -24.91
C GLY A 71 21.50 -0.57 -23.51
N THR A 72 22.37 0.36 -23.09
CA THR A 72 22.45 0.83 -21.69
C THR A 72 21.26 1.66 -21.24
N ILE A 73 20.72 2.56 -22.08
CA ILE A 73 19.55 3.39 -21.71
C ILE A 73 18.31 2.49 -21.50
N ARG A 74 18.10 1.50 -22.36
CA ARG A 74 16.96 0.55 -22.25
C ARG A 74 17.12 -0.51 -21.15
N GLU A 75 18.34 -0.76 -20.67
CA GLU A 75 18.58 -1.65 -19.54
C GLU A 75 18.50 -0.91 -18.19
N MET A 76 18.89 0.37 -18.14
CA MET A 76 18.63 1.22 -16.96
C MET A 76 17.13 1.51 -16.76
N GLU A 77 16.35 1.73 -17.82
CA GLU A 77 14.88 1.80 -17.75
C GLU A 77 14.22 0.50 -17.25
N ARG A 78 14.92 -0.65 -17.32
CA ARG A 78 14.43 -1.95 -16.84
C ARG A 78 14.89 -2.33 -15.43
N ALA A 79 15.98 -1.74 -14.95
CA ALA A 79 16.62 -2.16 -13.70
C ALA A 79 15.91 -1.67 -12.43
N ASN A 80 15.01 -0.69 -12.54
CA ASN A 80 14.14 -0.30 -11.45
C ASN A 80 12.80 0.24 -11.97
N VAL A 81 12.05 -0.61 -12.68
CA VAL A 81 10.60 -0.38 -12.87
C VAL A 81 9.94 -0.56 -11.51
N PHE A 82 9.97 0.50 -10.71
CA PHE A 82 9.12 0.67 -9.55
C PHE A 82 7.69 0.78 -10.10
N ASN A 83 7.04 -0.37 -10.33
CA ASN A 83 5.63 -0.39 -10.64
C ASN A 83 4.90 -0.06 -9.35
N PRO A 84 4.30 1.12 -9.20
CA PRO A 84 3.70 1.48 -7.94
C PRO A 84 2.44 0.63 -7.70
N GLU A 85 1.84 0.04 -8.76
CA GLU A 85 0.70 -0.89 -8.62
C GLU A 85 1.09 -2.09 -7.74
N ASP A 86 2.33 -2.59 -7.86
CA ASP A 86 2.87 -3.64 -6.99
C ASP A 86 2.89 -3.21 -5.51
N ASP A 87 3.06 -1.91 -5.20
CA ASP A 87 3.03 -1.39 -3.82
C ASP A 87 1.60 -1.24 -3.28
N LEU A 88 0.62 -1.06 -4.15
CA LEU A 88 -0.80 -1.06 -3.77
C LEU A 88 -1.35 -2.48 -3.65
N GLU A 89 -0.87 -3.42 -4.47
CA GLU A 89 -1.08 -4.86 -4.30
C GLU A 89 -0.40 -5.38 -3.01
N ARG A 90 0.82 -4.94 -2.67
CA ARG A 90 1.49 -5.24 -1.38
C ARG A 90 0.72 -4.80 -0.15
N TYR A 91 -0.18 -3.82 -0.23
CA TYR A 91 -1.05 -3.49 0.90
C TYR A 91 -2.05 -4.62 1.21
N ILE A 92 -2.39 -5.42 0.21
CA ILE A 92 -3.23 -6.61 0.34
C ILE A 92 -2.31 -7.83 0.26
N ASP A 93 -1.53 -8.01 1.34
CA ASP A 93 -0.69 -9.18 1.54
C ASP A 93 -1.48 -10.51 1.40
N THR A 94 -0.77 -11.64 1.23
CA THR A 94 -1.42 -12.94 1.33
C THR A 94 -2.16 -13.10 2.67
N PRO A 95 -3.43 -13.55 2.69
CA PRO A 95 -4.26 -13.51 3.88
C PRO A 95 -3.71 -14.38 5.01
N GLU A 96 -3.21 -13.75 6.06
CA GLU A 96 -2.66 -14.42 7.24
C GLU A 96 -3.74 -15.22 8.00
N SER A 97 -3.34 -16.32 8.65
CA SER A 97 -4.23 -17.07 9.54
C SER A 97 -4.61 -16.22 10.75
N VAL A 98 -5.91 -16.09 11.01
CA VAL A 98 -6.37 -15.20 12.09
C VAL A 98 -6.21 -15.85 13.46
N ALA A 99 -5.70 -15.09 14.42
CA ALA A 99 -5.62 -15.51 15.82
C ALA A 99 -7.02 -15.55 16.45
N ALA A 100 -7.41 -16.73 16.94
CA ALA A 100 -8.58 -16.86 17.79
C ALA A 100 -8.28 -16.28 19.18
N ARG A 101 -9.29 -15.65 19.78
CA ARG A 101 -9.24 -15.12 21.14
C ARG A 101 -8.87 -16.23 22.15
N HIS A 102 -8.01 -15.90 23.10
CA HIS A 102 -7.72 -16.81 24.20
C HIS A 102 -8.97 -17.04 25.07
N ASN A 103 -9.12 -18.25 25.60
CA ASN A 103 -10.22 -18.66 26.50
C ASN A 103 -11.66 -18.59 25.93
N ILE A 104 -11.84 -18.53 24.61
CA ILE A 104 -13.18 -18.56 24.02
C ILE A 104 -13.89 -19.93 24.17
N ASP A 105 -13.15 -21.03 24.31
CA ASP A 105 -13.74 -22.37 24.40
C ASP A 105 -14.63 -22.58 25.66
N GLY A 106 -15.33 -23.71 25.72
CA GLY A 106 -16.14 -24.11 26.88
C GLY A 106 -17.65 -24.09 26.59
N THR A 107 -18.40 -23.23 27.28
CA THR A 107 -19.87 -23.14 27.17
C THR A 107 -20.28 -21.74 26.78
N VAL A 108 -21.03 -21.60 25.69
CA VAL A 108 -21.64 -20.32 25.29
C VAL A 108 -23.13 -20.28 25.65
N LEU A 109 -23.59 -19.15 26.20
CA LEU A 109 -25.01 -18.84 26.32
C LEU A 109 -25.41 -17.80 25.26
N VAL A 110 -26.56 -18.00 24.62
CA VAL A 110 -27.09 -17.17 23.54
C VAL A 110 -28.47 -16.67 23.93
N SER A 111 -28.67 -15.35 24.05
CA SER A 111 -29.92 -14.73 24.53
C SER A 111 -30.44 -13.62 23.60
N GLY A 112 -31.76 -13.45 23.50
CA GLY A 112 -32.38 -12.40 22.66
C GLY A 112 -32.66 -12.82 21.21
N TRP A 113 -32.53 -14.12 20.92
CA TRP A 113 -32.92 -14.74 19.64
C TRP A 113 -34.02 -15.78 19.85
N VAL A 114 -34.64 -16.23 18.75
CA VAL A 114 -35.71 -17.25 18.75
C VAL A 114 -37.02 -16.76 19.38
N ASN A 115 -37.16 -15.44 19.51
CA ASN A 115 -38.42 -14.77 19.88
C ASN A 115 -39.33 -14.56 18.66
N SER A 116 -38.77 -14.61 17.44
CA SER A 116 -39.49 -14.44 16.18
C SER A 116 -40.06 -15.77 15.63
N LYS A 117 -41.00 -15.68 14.68
CA LYS A 117 -41.50 -16.87 13.94
C LYS A 117 -40.57 -17.32 12.81
N GLU A 118 -39.45 -16.65 12.59
CA GLU A 118 -38.58 -16.80 11.41
C GLU A 118 -37.46 -17.82 11.66
N ARG A 119 -36.85 -18.36 10.59
CA ARG A 119 -35.89 -19.51 10.68
C ARG A 119 -34.46 -19.02 10.90
N SER A 120 -34.20 -17.79 10.48
CA SER A 120 -32.95 -17.04 10.52
C SER A 120 -32.26 -17.06 11.88
N ASP A 121 -33.01 -17.03 12.99
CA ASP A 121 -32.46 -17.12 14.34
C ASP A 121 -31.72 -18.45 14.64
N GLN A 122 -31.89 -19.51 13.83
CA GLN A 122 -31.06 -20.72 13.97
C GLN A 122 -29.60 -20.46 13.54
N THR A 123 -29.37 -19.53 12.61
CA THR A 123 -28.07 -19.31 11.96
C THR A 123 -26.97 -18.95 12.97
N VAL A 124 -27.27 -18.20 14.03
CA VAL A 124 -26.28 -17.88 15.08
C VAL A 124 -25.79 -19.14 15.81
N PHE A 125 -26.67 -20.12 16.05
CA PHE A 125 -26.31 -21.39 16.67
C PHE A 125 -25.55 -22.30 15.70
N ASP A 126 -25.90 -22.25 14.42
CA ASP A 126 -25.18 -23.00 13.38
C ASP A 126 -23.75 -22.42 13.18
N MET A 127 -23.56 -21.09 13.22
CA MET A 127 -22.26 -20.39 13.19
C MET A 127 -21.40 -20.71 14.42
N LEU A 128 -21.97 -20.64 15.63
CA LEU A 128 -21.25 -20.99 16.88
C LEU A 128 -20.89 -22.49 16.99
N ASN A 129 -21.42 -23.34 16.10
CA ASN A 129 -21.14 -24.76 16.05
C ASN A 129 -20.32 -25.17 14.81
N ASP A 130 -19.89 -24.22 13.98
CA ASP A 130 -19.18 -24.51 12.72
C ASP A 130 -17.91 -25.34 12.98
N GLU A 131 -17.66 -26.36 12.14
CA GLU A 131 -16.48 -27.21 12.24
C GLU A 131 -15.23 -26.53 11.68
N GLU A 132 -15.39 -25.57 10.77
CA GLU A 132 -14.32 -24.75 10.19
C GLU A 132 -13.96 -23.55 11.07
N SER A 133 -14.77 -23.25 12.09
CA SER A 133 -14.46 -22.24 13.10
C SER A 133 -13.16 -22.56 13.86
N PRO A 134 -12.31 -21.55 14.15
CA PRO A 134 -11.08 -21.74 14.91
C PRO A 134 -11.32 -21.97 16.42
N PHE A 135 -12.56 -21.85 16.91
CA PHE A 135 -12.96 -22.10 18.31
C PHE A 135 -14.09 -23.13 18.37
N LYS A 136 -14.16 -23.95 19.44
CA LYS A 136 -15.13 -25.06 19.52
C LYS A 136 -15.79 -25.18 20.88
N PHE A 137 -16.98 -24.57 20.99
CA PHE A 137 -17.85 -24.75 22.14
C PHE A 137 -18.22 -26.23 22.36
N SER A 138 -18.12 -26.66 23.61
CA SER A 138 -18.54 -27.98 24.09
C SER A 138 -20.05 -28.05 24.34
N LYS A 139 -20.65 -26.92 24.73
CA LYS A 139 -22.08 -26.76 25.00
C LYS A 139 -22.56 -25.39 24.54
N ILE A 140 -23.76 -25.33 23.98
CA ILE A 140 -24.41 -24.10 23.53
C ILE A 140 -25.77 -24.01 24.22
N ILE A 141 -26.03 -22.95 24.98
CA ILE A 141 -27.26 -22.75 25.75
C ILE A 141 -28.11 -21.68 25.08
N ALA A 142 -29.26 -22.05 24.51
CA ALA A 142 -30.25 -21.10 24.03
C ALA A 142 -31.10 -20.61 25.22
N PHE A 143 -30.96 -19.33 25.60
CA PHE A 143 -31.77 -18.67 26.62
C PHE A 143 -32.90 -17.88 25.94
N VAL A 144 -34.14 -18.29 26.19
CA VAL A 144 -35.30 -17.96 25.32
C VAL A 144 -36.58 -17.69 26.11
N ASP A 145 -37.49 -16.89 25.56
CA ASP A 145 -38.76 -16.52 26.22
C ASP A 145 -39.76 -17.69 26.31
N ASP A 146 -39.84 -18.55 25.30
CA ASP A 146 -40.68 -19.76 25.28
C ASP A 146 -39.86 -20.99 24.87
N GLU A 147 -39.48 -21.78 25.88
CA GLU A 147 -38.74 -23.04 25.74
C GLU A 147 -39.40 -24.03 24.77
N LYS A 148 -40.74 -24.10 24.72
CA LYS A 148 -41.48 -25.03 23.85
C LYS A 148 -41.45 -24.55 22.40
N PHE A 149 -41.58 -23.24 22.21
CA PHE A 149 -41.44 -22.61 20.90
C PHE A 149 -40.01 -22.78 20.36
N ALA A 150 -39.01 -22.45 21.16
CA ALA A 150 -37.59 -22.58 20.81
C ALA A 150 -37.19 -24.04 20.52
N LYS A 151 -37.60 -25.02 21.34
CA LYS A 151 -37.39 -26.44 21.04
C LYS A 151 -38.02 -26.85 19.72
N LYS A 152 -39.23 -26.39 19.40
CA LYS A 152 -39.85 -26.63 18.08
C LYS A 152 -39.08 -25.95 16.93
N ARG A 153 -38.30 -24.91 17.21
CA ARG A 153 -37.55 -24.15 16.20
C ARG A 153 -36.15 -24.72 15.93
N LEU A 154 -35.39 -24.92 16.99
CA LEU A 154 -33.98 -25.34 16.94
C LEU A 154 -33.81 -26.86 16.75
N LEU A 155 -34.80 -27.69 17.11
CA LEU A 155 -34.78 -29.15 16.85
C LEU A 155 -35.10 -29.47 15.38
N SER A 156 -34.34 -28.88 14.47
CA SER A 156 -34.48 -29.01 13.02
C SER A 156 -33.69 -30.22 12.48
N ARG A 157 -33.81 -30.48 11.16
CA ARG A 157 -32.97 -31.48 10.49
C ARG A 157 -31.54 -30.97 10.25
N SER A 158 -31.37 -29.67 9.96
CA SER A 158 -30.06 -29.04 9.81
C SER A 158 -29.25 -29.16 11.10
N ALA A 159 -29.83 -28.75 12.23
CA ALA A 159 -29.20 -28.87 13.56
C ALA A 159 -28.80 -30.31 13.91
N ARG A 160 -29.51 -31.32 13.40
CA ARG A 160 -29.13 -32.74 13.60
C ARG A 160 -27.93 -33.13 12.74
N TYR A 161 -27.86 -32.67 11.50
CA TYR A 161 -26.78 -33.04 10.58
C TYR A 161 -25.50 -32.25 10.83
N SER A 162 -25.58 -31.05 11.43
CA SER A 162 -24.41 -30.29 11.90
C SER A 162 -23.90 -30.71 13.28
N GLY A 163 -24.53 -31.68 13.95
CA GLY A 163 -24.18 -32.08 15.32
C GLY A 163 -24.57 -31.06 16.40
N LEU A 164 -25.19 -29.93 16.05
CA LEU A 164 -25.65 -28.90 17.01
C LEU A 164 -26.54 -29.50 18.10
N LEU A 165 -27.40 -30.47 17.77
CA LEU A 165 -28.28 -31.13 18.75
C LEU A 165 -27.56 -31.87 19.89
N ASP A 166 -26.31 -32.27 19.70
CA ASP A 166 -25.54 -32.98 20.73
C ASP A 166 -24.91 -32.01 21.75
N LYS A 167 -24.86 -30.71 21.42
CA LYS A 167 -24.33 -29.62 22.26
C LYS A 167 -25.39 -28.63 22.75
N LEU A 168 -26.53 -28.56 22.07
CA LEU A 168 -27.58 -27.57 22.31
C LEU A 168 -28.45 -27.92 23.53
N ASP A 169 -28.48 -27.01 24.49
CA ASP A 169 -29.42 -26.97 25.61
C ASP A 169 -30.35 -25.76 25.46
N VAL A 170 -31.55 -25.82 26.04
CA VAL A 170 -32.55 -24.75 25.93
C VAL A 170 -33.10 -24.43 27.32
N GLN A 171 -32.88 -23.19 27.76
CA GLN A 171 -33.32 -22.67 29.04
C GLN A 171 -34.39 -21.57 28.84
N GLY A 172 -35.52 -21.72 29.52
CA GLY A 172 -36.59 -20.72 29.50
C GLY A 172 -36.29 -19.56 30.45
N ALA A 173 -36.50 -18.33 29.98
CA ALA A 173 -36.53 -17.14 30.82
C ALA A 173 -37.69 -17.21 31.85
N ALA A 174 -37.50 -16.61 33.02
CA ALA A 174 -38.54 -16.58 34.05
C ALA A 174 -39.72 -15.67 33.65
N THR A 175 -39.42 -14.61 32.89
CA THR A 175 -40.37 -13.67 32.29
C THR A 175 -39.90 -13.40 30.86
N PRO A 176 -40.78 -13.32 29.84
CA PRO A 176 -40.38 -12.92 28.50
C PRO A 176 -39.64 -11.57 28.51
N GLY A 177 -38.53 -11.49 27.77
CA GLY A 177 -37.66 -10.32 27.71
C GLY A 177 -36.75 -10.09 28.94
N SER A 178 -36.74 -10.97 29.95
CA SER A 178 -35.75 -10.86 31.03
C SER A 178 -34.38 -11.37 30.60
N LEU A 179 -33.30 -10.72 31.04
CA LEU A 179 -31.93 -11.22 30.86
C LEU A 179 -31.69 -12.52 31.67
N PRO A 180 -30.70 -13.35 31.31
CA PRO A 180 -30.24 -14.43 32.18
C PRO A 180 -29.81 -13.88 33.54
N THR A 181 -30.01 -14.68 34.59
CA THR A 181 -29.50 -14.36 35.93
C THR A 181 -28.04 -14.84 36.06
N ALA A 182 -27.26 -14.28 36.99
CA ALA A 182 -25.90 -14.77 37.26
C ALA A 182 -25.85 -16.30 37.51
N LYS A 183 -26.89 -16.86 38.13
CA LYS A 183 -27.07 -18.31 38.32
C LYS A 183 -27.24 -19.10 37.01
N ALA A 184 -27.90 -18.52 35.99
CA ALA A 184 -28.01 -19.15 34.68
C ALA A 184 -26.69 -19.14 33.89
N LEU A 185 -25.75 -18.27 34.29
CA LEU A 185 -24.40 -18.16 33.76
C LEU A 185 -23.36 -19.01 34.54
N GLU A 186 -23.77 -19.81 35.53
CA GLU A 186 -22.89 -20.75 36.23
C GLU A 186 -22.26 -21.75 35.23
N GLY A 187 -20.94 -21.67 35.04
CA GLY A 187 -20.19 -22.51 34.10
C GLY A 187 -20.31 -22.10 32.62
N VAL A 188 -20.82 -20.91 32.33
CA VAL A 188 -20.80 -20.26 31.01
C VAL A 188 -19.53 -19.42 30.87
N THR A 189 -18.71 -19.67 29.85
CA THR A 189 -17.47 -18.92 29.58
C THR A 189 -17.70 -17.74 28.64
N SER A 190 -18.62 -17.88 27.69
CA SER A 190 -18.97 -16.83 26.71
C SER A 190 -20.47 -16.55 26.73
N TRP A 191 -20.87 -15.27 26.68
CA TRP A 191 -22.27 -14.86 26.54
C TRP A 191 -22.45 -14.02 25.28
N VAL A 192 -23.32 -14.46 24.39
CA VAL A 192 -23.74 -13.73 23.19
C VAL A 192 -25.18 -13.23 23.39
N ALA A 193 -25.40 -11.93 23.24
CA ALA A 193 -26.70 -11.29 23.46
C ALA A 193 -27.16 -10.49 22.23
N ASN A 194 -28.46 -10.45 21.98
CA ASN A 194 -29.10 -9.57 21.02
C ASN A 194 -30.03 -8.58 21.75
N ILE A 195 -29.91 -7.30 21.41
CA ILE A 195 -30.77 -6.22 21.88
C ILE A 195 -31.43 -5.61 20.63
N GLU A 196 -32.74 -5.79 20.52
CA GLU A 196 -33.55 -5.11 19.50
C GLU A 196 -33.97 -3.73 20.04
N VAL A 197 -33.63 -2.66 19.32
CA VAL A 197 -33.89 -1.28 19.74
C VAL A 197 -35.33 -0.91 19.42
N ASP A 198 -36.12 -0.61 20.46
CA ASP A 198 -37.44 -0.02 20.29
C ASP A 198 -37.33 1.44 19.84
N SER A 199 -37.87 1.75 18.65
CA SER A 199 -37.95 3.10 18.11
C SER A 199 -38.72 4.10 19.00
N GLU A 200 -39.65 3.64 19.85
CA GLU A 200 -40.37 4.48 20.80
C GLU A 200 -39.54 4.76 22.07
N ASN A 201 -38.56 3.91 22.39
CA ASN A 201 -37.72 4.03 23.59
C ASN A 201 -36.27 3.53 23.37
N PRO A 202 -35.46 4.22 22.54
CA PRO A 202 -34.08 3.80 22.26
C PRO A 202 -33.17 3.80 23.50
N GLY A 203 -33.54 4.54 24.56
CA GLY A 203 -32.84 4.52 25.84
C GLY A 203 -32.95 3.17 26.58
N ALA A 204 -33.98 2.37 26.31
CA ALA A 204 -34.13 1.03 26.90
C ALA A 204 -32.98 0.10 26.50
N ALA A 205 -32.57 0.11 25.22
CA ALA A 205 -31.49 -0.73 24.72
C ALA A 205 -30.14 -0.42 25.41
N LEU A 206 -29.86 0.87 25.64
CA LEU A 206 -28.67 1.31 26.37
C LEU A 206 -28.73 0.95 27.86
N GLN A 207 -29.93 0.93 28.45
CA GLN A 207 -30.11 0.42 29.82
C GLN A 207 -29.89 -1.10 29.87
N THR A 208 -30.44 -1.86 28.92
CA THR A 208 -30.20 -3.31 28.81
C THR A 208 -28.72 -3.64 28.67
N LEU A 209 -27.93 -2.83 27.96
CA LEU A 209 -26.48 -3.00 27.86
C LEU A 209 -25.77 -2.83 29.23
N LYS A 210 -26.25 -1.90 30.07
CA LYS A 210 -25.77 -1.74 31.46
C LYS A 210 -26.23 -2.88 32.36
N ASP A 211 -27.44 -3.37 32.18
CA ASP A 211 -27.99 -4.49 32.93
C ASP A 211 -27.22 -5.79 32.59
N ILE A 212 -26.80 -5.99 31.34
CA ILE A 212 -25.87 -7.05 30.92
C ILE A 212 -24.54 -6.95 31.68
N ALA A 213 -23.94 -5.75 31.74
CA ALA A 213 -22.69 -5.54 32.47
C ALA A 213 -22.82 -5.85 33.98
N ALA A 214 -23.94 -5.45 34.60
CA ALA A 214 -24.23 -5.76 35.99
C ALA A 214 -24.37 -7.28 36.23
N VAL A 215 -25.12 -7.99 35.36
CA VAL A 215 -25.26 -9.44 35.42
C VAL A 215 -23.92 -10.16 35.21
N ALA A 216 -23.09 -9.69 34.27
CA ALA A 216 -21.77 -10.26 34.01
C ALA A 216 -20.82 -10.05 35.21
N THR A 217 -20.88 -8.89 35.87
CA THR A 217 -20.13 -8.61 37.11
C THR A 217 -20.48 -9.58 38.25
N GLU A 218 -21.75 -10.03 38.33
CA GLU A 218 -22.19 -11.04 39.30
C GLU A 218 -21.80 -12.48 38.89
N ALA A 219 -21.48 -12.73 37.62
CA ALA A 219 -21.25 -14.05 37.04
C ALA A 219 -19.75 -14.39 36.94
N THR A 220 -19.20 -15.01 37.99
CA THR A 220 -17.76 -15.32 38.15
C THR A 220 -17.13 -16.27 37.12
N CYS A 221 -17.86 -16.70 36.10
CA CYS A 221 -17.39 -17.63 35.07
C CYS A 221 -17.34 -17.03 33.66
N VAL A 222 -17.96 -15.86 33.44
CA VAL A 222 -18.08 -15.26 32.12
C VAL A 222 -16.82 -14.45 31.82
N GLU A 223 -15.99 -14.97 30.92
CA GLU A 223 -14.75 -14.32 30.47
C GLU A 223 -14.98 -13.47 29.21
N ASN A 224 -16.05 -13.74 28.46
CA ASN A 224 -16.35 -13.09 27.18
C ASN A 224 -17.82 -12.69 27.04
N VAL A 225 -18.10 -11.45 26.66
CA VAL A 225 -19.45 -10.96 26.33
C VAL A 225 -19.46 -10.32 24.94
N SER A 226 -20.33 -10.79 24.03
CA SER A 226 -20.55 -10.19 22.71
C SER A 226 -22.01 -9.78 22.54
N VAL A 227 -22.27 -8.51 22.21
CA VAL A 227 -23.63 -7.95 22.13
C VAL A 227 -23.91 -7.39 20.74
N LEU A 228 -24.93 -7.93 20.07
CA LEU A 228 -25.54 -7.32 18.88
C LEU A 228 -26.61 -6.32 19.32
N ILE A 229 -26.54 -5.09 18.81
CA ILE A 229 -27.59 -4.07 18.97
C ILE A 229 -28.19 -3.81 17.58
N SER A 230 -29.41 -4.27 17.36
CA SER A 230 -30.13 -4.18 16.08
C SER A 230 -31.15 -3.04 16.09
N GLY A 231 -31.28 -2.30 14.99
CA GLY A 231 -32.11 -1.08 14.95
C GLY A 231 -31.45 0.14 15.63
N ALA A 232 -30.12 0.15 15.75
CA ALA A 232 -29.38 1.23 16.42
C ALA A 232 -29.42 2.58 15.67
N SER A 233 -30.10 2.65 14.52
CA SER A 233 -30.48 3.90 13.82
C SER A 233 -31.33 4.86 14.68
N ALA A 234 -32.01 4.34 15.71
CA ALA A 234 -32.77 5.14 16.68
C ALA A 234 -31.90 5.71 17.83
N ILE A 235 -30.67 5.21 18.04
CA ILE A 235 -29.79 5.62 19.14
C ILE A 235 -29.02 6.89 18.75
N ASN A 236 -29.52 8.04 19.18
CA ASN A 236 -28.92 9.36 18.91
C ASN A 236 -28.16 9.95 20.11
N ASP A 237 -28.28 9.38 21.31
CA ASP A 237 -27.57 9.85 22.50
C ASP A 237 -26.19 9.19 22.63
N LEU A 238 -25.18 9.84 22.06
CA LEU A 238 -23.78 9.44 22.15
C LEU A 238 -23.26 9.40 23.59
N THR A 239 -23.77 10.25 24.48
CA THR A 239 -23.28 10.31 25.88
C THR A 239 -23.78 9.09 26.64
N ALA A 240 -25.06 8.74 26.51
CA ALA A 240 -25.62 7.54 27.08
C ALA A 240 -25.01 6.26 26.48
N ALA A 241 -24.69 6.26 25.17
CA ALA A 241 -23.99 5.13 24.53
C ALA A 241 -22.60 4.92 25.11
N VAL A 242 -21.78 5.98 25.23
CA VAL A 242 -20.44 5.91 25.85
C VAL A 242 -20.52 5.49 27.32
N ASP A 243 -21.52 5.94 28.07
CA ASP A 243 -21.73 5.56 29.47
C ASP A 243 -22.14 4.08 29.61
N ALA A 244 -22.91 3.54 28.66
CA ALA A 244 -23.25 2.12 28.61
C ALA A 244 -22.04 1.25 28.22
N ILE A 245 -21.21 1.68 27.26
CA ILE A 245 -19.95 0.99 26.91
C ILE A 245 -19.00 0.94 28.13
N LYS A 246 -18.82 2.07 28.82
CA LYS A 246 -18.01 2.15 30.05
C LYS A 246 -18.49 1.24 31.18
N SER A 247 -19.75 0.84 31.17
CA SER A 247 -20.29 -0.10 32.16
C SER A 247 -19.77 -1.51 31.91
N LEU A 248 -19.53 -1.91 30.65
CA LEU A 248 -18.87 -3.18 30.28
C LEU A 248 -17.36 -3.12 30.52
N ASP A 249 -16.70 -2.03 30.13
CA ASP A 249 -15.26 -1.78 30.35
C ASP A 249 -14.86 -1.75 31.84
N ALA A 250 -15.83 -1.51 32.74
CA ALA A 250 -15.62 -1.56 34.19
C ALA A 250 -15.62 -2.97 34.79
N VAL A 251 -15.98 -4.01 34.02
CA VAL A 251 -16.01 -5.40 34.49
C VAL A 251 -14.60 -5.98 34.42
N GLN A 252 -14.04 -6.32 35.58
CA GLN A 252 -12.68 -6.87 35.66
C GLN A 252 -12.62 -8.31 35.11
N ASP A 253 -11.48 -8.65 34.50
CA ASP A 253 -11.17 -10.00 33.99
C ASP A 253 -12.17 -10.55 32.94
N MET A 254 -12.90 -9.66 32.24
CA MET A 254 -13.87 -10.00 31.20
C MET A 254 -13.62 -9.16 29.94
N ALA A 255 -13.47 -9.82 28.78
CA ALA A 255 -13.39 -9.15 27.49
C ALA A 255 -14.78 -8.90 26.91
N PHE A 256 -15.05 -7.69 26.40
CA PHE A 256 -16.34 -7.37 25.79
C PHE A 256 -16.24 -7.03 24.30
N THR A 257 -17.35 -7.20 23.57
CA THR A 257 -17.48 -6.73 22.20
C THR A 257 -18.92 -6.27 21.96
N VAL A 258 -19.13 -5.06 21.43
CA VAL A 258 -20.45 -4.56 21.05
C VAL A 258 -20.48 -4.30 19.55
N VAL A 259 -21.52 -4.78 18.87
CA VAL A 259 -21.76 -4.61 17.44
C VAL A 259 -23.11 -3.93 17.27
N ALA A 260 -23.11 -2.66 16.90
CA ALA A 260 -24.29 -1.89 16.56
C ALA A 260 -24.54 -1.91 15.04
N VAL A 261 -25.76 -2.26 14.63
CA VAL A 261 -26.19 -2.29 13.23
C VAL A 261 -27.52 -1.53 13.04
N GLY A 262 -27.80 -1.17 11.79
CA GLY A 262 -29.06 -0.55 11.41
C GLY A 262 -30.27 -1.50 11.53
N ASP A 263 -31.35 -1.13 10.86
CA ASP A 263 -32.57 -1.92 10.82
C ASP A 263 -32.33 -3.24 10.06
N ILE A 264 -32.77 -4.36 10.62
CA ILE A 264 -32.44 -5.69 10.09
C ILE A 264 -33.24 -6.00 8.83
N ASP A 265 -32.57 -6.50 7.78
CA ASP A 265 -33.23 -7.07 6.60
C ASP A 265 -32.73 -8.45 6.18
N GLU A 266 -33.46 -9.09 5.28
CA GLU A 266 -33.22 -10.46 4.84
C GLU A 266 -32.34 -10.56 3.57
N LYS A 267 -31.42 -9.61 3.33
CA LYS A 267 -30.42 -9.75 2.26
C LYS A 267 -29.41 -10.85 2.55
N ASP A 268 -28.90 -11.51 1.50
CA ASP A 268 -27.86 -12.52 1.60
C ASP A 268 -26.54 -11.96 2.17
N GLU A 269 -25.79 -12.81 2.90
CA GLU A 269 -24.45 -12.52 3.42
C GLU A 269 -23.50 -12.07 2.30
N GLY A 270 -22.65 -11.08 2.57
CA GLY A 270 -21.67 -10.55 1.63
C GLY A 270 -22.24 -9.75 0.46
N SER A 271 -23.57 -9.63 0.32
CA SER A 271 -24.22 -8.96 -0.83
C SER A 271 -23.85 -7.48 -1.00
N ARG A 272 -23.42 -6.81 0.08
CA ARG A 272 -22.96 -5.42 0.08
C ARG A 272 -21.67 -5.26 0.90
N PRO A 273 -20.80 -4.29 0.55
CA PRO A 273 -19.69 -3.89 1.40
C PRO A 273 -20.20 -3.00 2.55
N TYR A 274 -19.50 -3.04 3.68
CA TYR A 274 -19.80 -2.24 4.86
C TYR A 274 -18.64 -1.30 5.25
N CYS A 275 -18.88 -0.33 6.11
CA CYS A 275 -17.84 0.34 6.88
C CYS A 275 -17.94 -0.05 8.36
N VAL A 276 -16.83 0.12 9.08
CA VAL A 276 -16.72 -0.11 10.52
C VAL A 276 -16.19 1.16 11.16
N GLU A 277 -16.87 1.67 12.16
CA GLU A 277 -16.48 2.85 12.95
C GLU A 277 -16.77 2.58 14.44
N ASP A 278 -16.23 3.39 15.35
CA ASP A 278 -16.40 3.16 16.80
C ASP A 278 -17.80 3.61 17.28
N PHE A 279 -18.55 2.72 17.94
CA PHE A 279 -19.86 3.01 18.50
C PHE A 279 -19.75 4.02 19.66
N GLY A 280 -20.72 4.94 19.76
CA GLY A 280 -20.66 6.07 20.70
C GLY A 280 -19.83 7.27 20.20
N THR A 281 -19.22 7.20 19.01
CA THR A 281 -18.60 8.36 18.34
C THR A 281 -19.53 9.00 17.31
N ALA A 282 -19.20 10.22 16.87
CA ALA A 282 -19.93 10.90 15.79
C ALA A 282 -19.79 10.15 14.44
N GLU A 283 -18.63 9.54 14.18
CA GLU A 283 -18.38 8.69 13.00
C GLU A 283 -19.21 7.40 13.09
N GLY A 284 -19.44 6.88 14.29
CA GLY A 284 -20.26 5.69 14.59
C GLY A 284 -21.78 5.87 14.55
N VAL A 285 -22.33 7.05 14.25
CA VAL A 285 -23.80 7.26 14.16
C VAL A 285 -24.39 6.57 12.94
N ILE A 286 -25.40 5.73 13.13
CA ILE A 286 -26.14 5.08 12.03
C ILE A 286 -27.21 6.03 11.50
N ALA A 287 -27.30 6.18 10.18
CA ALA A 287 -28.32 7.04 9.57
C ALA A 287 -29.73 6.46 9.75
N VAL A 288 -30.73 7.32 9.92
CA VAL A 288 -32.13 6.91 10.09
C VAL A 288 -32.62 6.13 8.86
N GLY A 289 -33.12 4.91 9.08
CA GLY A 289 -33.55 3.99 8.02
C GLY A 289 -32.40 3.29 7.26
N ALA A 290 -31.16 3.40 7.74
CA ALA A 290 -30.08 2.54 7.27
C ALA A 290 -30.35 1.08 7.68
N THR A 291 -30.14 0.17 6.75
CA THR A 291 -30.43 -1.27 6.92
C THR A 291 -29.15 -2.10 6.93
N PHE A 292 -29.21 -3.28 7.54
CA PHE A 292 -28.11 -4.24 7.58
C PHE A 292 -28.63 -5.68 7.43
N SER A 293 -28.00 -6.49 6.59
CA SER A 293 -28.34 -7.91 6.43
C SER A 293 -28.31 -8.65 7.77
N ARG A 294 -29.37 -9.41 8.06
CA ARG A 294 -29.44 -10.29 9.22
C ARG A 294 -28.30 -11.30 9.19
N ALA A 295 -28.06 -11.96 8.07
CA ALA A 295 -27.00 -12.95 7.92
C ALA A 295 -25.61 -12.33 8.19
N GLU A 296 -25.35 -11.13 7.65
CA GLU A 296 -24.11 -10.40 7.91
C GLU A 296 -24.00 -9.95 9.37
N SER A 297 -25.08 -9.49 10.03
CA SER A 297 -25.05 -9.10 11.45
C SER A 297 -24.71 -10.27 12.37
N LEU A 298 -25.24 -11.47 12.07
CA LEU A 298 -24.96 -12.69 12.81
C LEU A 298 -23.51 -13.14 12.60
N ARG A 299 -23.02 -13.08 11.35
CA ARG A 299 -21.60 -13.31 11.05
C ARG A 299 -20.73 -12.37 11.86
N VAL A 300 -20.93 -11.06 11.73
CA VAL A 300 -20.09 -10.04 12.37
C VAL A 300 -20.07 -10.20 13.89
N VAL A 301 -21.20 -10.44 14.58
CA VAL A 301 -21.18 -10.61 16.04
C VAL A 301 -20.49 -11.91 16.49
N THR A 302 -20.60 -13.00 15.72
CA THR A 302 -19.92 -14.27 16.04
C THR A 302 -18.43 -14.25 15.72
N GLU A 303 -18.02 -13.65 14.60
CA GLU A 303 -16.60 -13.49 14.27
C GLU A 303 -15.95 -12.46 15.22
N CYS A 304 -16.59 -11.33 15.54
CA CYS A 304 -16.02 -10.35 16.48
C CYS A 304 -15.87 -10.91 17.92
N LEU A 305 -16.69 -11.87 18.35
CA LEU A 305 -16.46 -12.67 19.56
C LEU A 305 -15.19 -13.52 19.42
N ALA A 306 -15.02 -14.18 18.26
CA ALA A 306 -13.90 -15.06 17.95
C ALA A 306 -12.54 -14.37 17.87
N LEU A 307 -12.54 -13.14 17.37
CA LEU A 307 -11.34 -12.41 17.01
C LEU A 307 -10.71 -11.72 18.21
N GLU A 308 -9.39 -11.86 18.33
CA GLU A 308 -8.59 -11.05 19.27
C GLU A 308 -8.69 -9.55 18.92
N SER A 309 -8.83 -9.20 17.64
CA SER A 309 -9.06 -7.82 17.18
C SER A 309 -10.40 -7.22 17.60
N GLY A 310 -11.33 -8.03 18.15
CA GLY A 310 -12.64 -7.59 18.65
C GLY A 310 -12.69 -7.35 20.16
N ILE A 311 -11.62 -7.66 20.91
CA ILE A 311 -11.53 -7.45 22.35
C ILE A 311 -11.69 -5.95 22.69
N ASP A 312 -12.56 -5.68 23.66
CA ASP A 312 -12.84 -4.38 24.29
C ASP A 312 -13.21 -3.27 23.30
N LYS A 313 -13.88 -3.65 22.20
CA LYS A 313 -14.36 -2.74 21.16
C LYS A 313 -15.87 -2.65 21.13
N ALA A 314 -16.37 -1.43 21.01
CA ALA A 314 -17.74 -1.12 20.64
C ALA A 314 -17.74 -0.55 19.22
N LEU A 315 -18.40 -1.23 18.30
CA LEU A 315 -18.28 -1.06 16.86
C LEU A 315 -19.64 -0.85 16.21
N THR A 316 -19.72 0.11 15.30
CA THR A 316 -20.84 0.30 14.40
C THR A 316 -20.50 -0.27 13.03
N PHE A 317 -21.36 -1.16 12.51
CA PHE A 317 -21.29 -1.66 11.13
C PHE A 317 -22.42 -1.06 10.30
N LYS A 318 -22.09 -0.49 9.13
CA LYS A 318 -23.06 0.13 8.21
C LYS A 318 -22.87 -0.43 6.80
N GLU A 319 -23.93 -0.95 6.18
CA GLU A 319 -23.90 -1.24 4.75
C GLU A 319 -23.82 0.06 3.95
N MET A 320 -22.95 0.11 2.94
CA MET A 320 -22.93 1.23 1.99
C MET A 320 -23.96 1.01 0.89
N THR A 321 -24.60 2.08 0.42
CA THR A 321 -25.69 2.01 -0.56
C THR A 321 -25.53 3.01 -1.72
N GLY A 322 -25.99 2.63 -2.92
CA GLY A 322 -26.01 3.51 -4.08
C GLY A 322 -24.62 4.10 -4.42
N GLU A 323 -24.55 5.43 -4.49
CA GLU A 323 -23.34 6.20 -4.83
C GLU A 323 -22.19 6.03 -3.81
N GLU A 324 -22.50 5.64 -2.57
CA GLU A 324 -21.48 5.33 -1.56
C GLU A 324 -20.63 4.11 -1.97
N ILE A 325 -21.23 3.14 -2.69
CA ILE A 325 -20.55 1.91 -3.13
C ILE A 325 -19.54 2.17 -4.27
N SER A 326 -19.70 3.24 -5.04
CA SER A 326 -18.75 3.60 -6.11
C SER A 326 -17.62 4.49 -5.61
N ASN A 327 -17.89 5.33 -4.60
CA ASN A 327 -16.98 6.42 -4.21
C ASN A 327 -16.28 6.19 -2.87
N SER A 328 -16.69 5.19 -2.07
CA SER A 328 -16.10 4.93 -0.76
C SER A 328 -14.85 4.06 -0.81
N THR A 329 -13.79 4.53 -0.17
CA THR A 329 -12.54 3.79 0.10
C THR A 329 -12.78 2.44 0.79
N SER A 330 -13.77 2.37 1.70
CA SER A 330 -14.16 1.14 2.40
C SER A 330 -14.71 0.09 1.45
N SER A 331 -15.48 0.52 0.44
CA SER A 331 -16.07 -0.39 -0.56
C SER A 331 -15.01 -0.95 -1.51
N THR A 332 -13.99 -0.15 -1.84
CA THR A 332 -12.84 -0.54 -2.64
C THR A 332 -11.98 -1.54 -1.88
N LEU A 333 -11.68 -1.26 -0.60
CA LEU A 333 -10.92 -2.16 0.27
C LEU A 333 -11.58 -3.54 0.38
N ILE A 334 -12.87 -3.60 0.71
CA ILE A 334 -13.60 -4.88 0.84
C ILE A 334 -13.63 -5.65 -0.48
N LYS A 335 -13.81 -4.97 -1.63
CA LYS A 335 -13.73 -5.64 -2.94
C LYS A 335 -12.33 -6.21 -3.19
N GLY A 336 -11.27 -5.46 -2.87
CA GLY A 336 -9.87 -5.89 -3.00
C GLY A 336 -9.56 -7.12 -2.13
N LEU A 337 -9.92 -7.09 -0.84
CA LEU A 337 -9.73 -8.22 0.08
C LEU A 337 -10.41 -9.49 -0.44
N ARG A 338 -11.66 -9.39 -0.93
CA ARG A 338 -12.39 -10.52 -1.51
C ARG A 338 -11.78 -11.02 -2.81
N GLN A 339 -11.24 -10.14 -3.65
CA GLN A 339 -10.54 -10.50 -4.88
C GLN A 339 -9.19 -11.19 -4.61
N ALA A 340 -8.48 -10.78 -3.55
CA ALA A 340 -7.28 -11.44 -3.04
C ALA A 340 -7.55 -12.77 -2.29
N GLY A 341 -8.82 -13.16 -2.14
CA GLY A 341 -9.21 -14.44 -1.55
C GLY A 341 -9.28 -14.47 -0.02
N TYR A 342 -9.39 -13.32 0.64
CA TYR A 342 -9.62 -13.26 2.09
C TYR A 342 -10.96 -13.94 2.46
N THR A 343 -10.95 -14.80 3.48
CA THR A 343 -12.16 -15.36 4.08
C THR A 343 -12.94 -14.30 4.90
N ARG A 344 -14.21 -14.55 5.26
CA ARG A 344 -15.01 -13.60 6.06
C ARG A 344 -14.31 -13.19 7.38
N PRO A 345 -13.75 -14.10 8.20
CA PRO A 345 -13.05 -13.72 9.44
C PRO A 345 -11.79 -12.88 9.17
N GLN A 346 -11.06 -13.17 8.08
CA GLN A 346 -9.88 -12.41 7.67
C GLN A 346 -10.25 -11.00 7.19
N GLU A 347 -11.33 -10.83 6.43
CA GLU A 347 -11.87 -9.51 6.04
C GLU A 347 -12.23 -8.68 7.27
N ILE A 348 -12.97 -9.26 8.23
CA ILE A 348 -13.39 -8.57 9.45
C ILE A 348 -12.15 -8.19 10.29
N ASN A 349 -11.22 -9.13 10.53
CA ASN A 349 -9.98 -8.86 11.26
C ASN A 349 -9.15 -7.74 10.60
N HIS A 350 -8.96 -7.78 9.28
CA HIS A 350 -8.25 -6.74 8.55
C HIS A 350 -8.94 -5.36 8.69
N MET A 351 -10.27 -5.32 8.61
CA MET A 351 -11.06 -4.10 8.82
C MET A 351 -10.95 -3.55 10.26
N LEU A 352 -10.71 -4.41 11.26
CA LEU A 352 -10.58 -4.04 12.68
C LEU A 352 -9.15 -3.67 13.12
N VAL A 353 -8.12 -4.12 12.39
CA VAL A 353 -6.70 -3.90 12.72
C VAL A 353 -6.07 -2.81 11.85
N ALA A 354 -6.12 -2.97 10.53
CA ALA A 354 -5.58 -1.98 9.59
C ALA A 354 -6.65 -0.94 9.20
N GLY A 355 -7.85 -1.43 8.88
CA GLY A 355 -9.01 -0.62 8.58
C GLY A 355 -8.87 0.31 7.36
N VAL A 356 -9.90 1.12 7.17
CA VAL A 356 -9.99 2.07 6.06
C VAL A 356 -8.97 3.20 6.22
N LYS A 357 -8.73 3.64 7.45
CA LYS A 357 -7.86 4.79 7.80
C LYS A 357 -6.39 4.53 7.45
N ASN A 358 -5.90 3.30 7.40
CA ASN A 358 -4.57 2.99 6.86
C ASN A 358 -4.58 2.79 5.34
N PHE A 359 -5.62 2.16 4.78
CA PHE A 359 -5.72 2.01 3.32
C PHE A 359 -5.75 3.36 2.59
N THR A 360 -6.49 4.35 3.09
CA THR A 360 -6.46 5.72 2.55
C THR A 360 -5.06 6.31 2.56
N LYS A 361 -4.29 6.17 3.66
CA LYS A 361 -2.90 6.66 3.74
C LYS A 361 -1.99 5.97 2.72
N THR A 362 -2.17 4.68 2.49
CA THR A 362 -1.40 3.93 1.47
C THR A 362 -1.75 4.41 0.06
N VAL A 363 -3.04 4.60 -0.24
CA VAL A 363 -3.50 5.17 -1.51
C VAL A 363 -2.98 6.60 -1.71
N ASP A 364 -2.98 7.44 -0.69
CA ASP A 364 -2.44 8.81 -0.75
C ASP A 364 -0.92 8.81 -0.93
N ALA A 365 -0.19 7.90 -0.26
CA ALA A 365 1.25 7.72 -0.43
C ALA A 365 1.60 7.23 -1.85
N TYR A 366 0.85 6.24 -2.36
CA TYR A 366 0.93 5.74 -3.74
C TYR A 366 0.69 6.86 -4.77
N ASN A 367 -0.40 7.61 -4.62
CA ASN A 367 -0.74 8.74 -5.50
C ASN A 367 0.34 9.83 -5.46
N LYS A 368 0.94 10.07 -4.28
CA LYS A 368 2.07 10.99 -4.14
C LYS A 368 3.32 10.46 -4.84
N MET A 369 3.64 9.17 -4.69
CA MET A 369 4.79 8.55 -5.38
C MET A 369 4.62 8.60 -6.91
N LEU A 370 3.43 8.30 -7.42
CA LEU A 370 3.09 8.49 -8.84
C LEU A 370 3.34 9.93 -9.29
N ASN A 371 2.85 10.92 -8.55
CA ASN A 371 3.04 12.33 -8.90
C ASN A 371 4.53 12.75 -8.82
N ASP A 372 5.29 12.26 -7.83
CA ASP A 372 6.73 12.48 -7.72
C ASP A 372 7.55 11.81 -8.85
N ILE A 373 6.97 10.82 -9.56
CA ILE A 373 7.54 10.12 -10.72
C ILE A 373 7.12 10.81 -12.04
N GLU A 374 5.85 11.18 -12.19
CA GLU A 374 5.32 11.87 -13.38
C GLU A 374 5.78 13.34 -13.47
N ASN A 375 5.87 14.01 -12.32
CA ASN A 375 6.32 15.40 -12.16
C ASN A 375 7.54 15.47 -11.22
N PRO A 376 8.71 14.92 -11.63
CA PRO A 376 9.91 14.97 -10.81
C PRO A 376 10.34 16.42 -10.58
N SER A 377 10.71 16.75 -9.34
CA SER A 377 11.13 18.11 -8.99
C SER A 377 12.33 18.56 -9.83
N GLU A 378 12.41 19.86 -10.14
CA GLU A 378 13.51 20.44 -10.93
C GLU A 378 14.90 20.08 -10.35
N GLU A 379 15.01 19.95 -9.03
CA GLU A 379 16.20 19.48 -8.32
C GLU A 379 16.56 18.02 -8.63
N LYS A 380 15.59 17.09 -8.66
CA LYS A 380 15.82 15.69 -9.06
C LYS A 380 16.20 15.58 -10.53
N VAL A 381 15.57 16.38 -11.40
CA VAL A 381 15.91 16.43 -12.84
C VAL A 381 17.31 17.00 -13.05
N ALA A 382 17.69 18.06 -12.32
CA ALA A 382 19.03 18.64 -12.37
C ALA A 382 20.08 17.65 -11.86
N ALA A 383 19.85 16.98 -10.73
CA ALA A 383 20.76 15.98 -10.18
C ALA A 383 20.93 14.75 -11.10
N ALA A 384 19.85 14.26 -11.71
CA ALA A 384 19.91 13.18 -12.68
C ALA A 384 20.70 13.59 -13.94
N LYS A 385 20.51 14.83 -14.42
CA LYS A 385 21.29 15.38 -15.54
C LYS A 385 22.77 15.55 -15.19
N GLU A 386 23.09 16.05 -13.99
CA GLU A 386 24.48 16.19 -13.53
C GLU A 386 25.17 14.83 -13.39
N ALA A 387 24.47 13.83 -12.86
CA ALA A 387 24.96 12.45 -12.78
C ALA A 387 25.25 11.86 -14.18
N ALA A 388 24.31 12.00 -15.12
CA ALA A 388 24.48 11.56 -16.50
C ALA A 388 25.62 12.30 -17.23
N GLU A 389 25.77 13.61 -17.00
CA GLU A 389 26.91 14.38 -17.53
C GLU A 389 28.24 13.94 -16.90
N ALA A 390 28.28 13.60 -15.61
CA ALA A 390 29.47 13.10 -14.94
C ALA A 390 29.86 11.70 -15.43
N GLU A 391 28.90 10.83 -15.69
CA GLU A 391 29.10 9.51 -16.30
C GLU A 391 29.60 9.63 -17.75
N ALA A 392 28.94 10.43 -18.59
CA ALA A 392 29.40 10.70 -19.96
C ALA A 392 30.81 11.31 -20.01
N LYS A 393 31.16 12.19 -19.04
CA LYS A 393 32.54 12.72 -18.90
C LYS A 393 33.54 11.60 -18.55
N ARG A 394 33.17 10.64 -17.68
CA ARG A 394 34.02 9.48 -17.35
C ARG A 394 34.21 8.55 -18.54
N GLU A 395 33.14 8.17 -19.22
CA GLU A 395 33.20 7.33 -20.43
C GLU A 395 34.04 8.00 -21.53
N HIS A 396 33.90 9.31 -21.73
CA HIS A 396 34.72 10.05 -22.69
C HIS A 396 36.21 10.07 -22.30
N ILE A 397 36.54 10.22 -21.01
CA ILE A 397 37.92 10.13 -20.51
C ILE A 397 38.49 8.72 -20.72
N GLU A 398 37.72 7.67 -20.42
CA GLU A 398 38.16 6.28 -20.64
C GLU A 398 38.37 5.97 -22.14
N LEU A 399 37.43 6.37 -22.99
CA LEU A 399 37.49 6.13 -24.42
C LEU A 399 38.61 6.94 -25.10
N THR A 400 38.92 8.14 -24.61
CA THR A 400 40.10 8.91 -25.08
C THR A 400 41.41 8.31 -24.59
N ALA A 401 41.49 7.86 -23.32
CA ALA A 401 42.66 7.15 -22.81
C ALA A 401 42.92 5.84 -23.58
N ARG A 402 41.87 5.08 -23.93
CA ARG A 402 41.98 3.86 -24.73
C ARG A 402 42.52 4.15 -26.14
N LYS A 403 41.97 5.16 -26.83
CA LYS A 403 42.46 5.60 -28.15
C LYS A 403 43.90 6.12 -28.14
N LEU A 404 44.32 6.80 -27.06
CA LEU A 404 45.72 7.22 -26.90
C LEU A 404 46.65 6.01 -26.77
N LYS A 405 46.27 4.99 -25.98
CA LYS A 405 47.04 3.76 -25.84
C LYS A 405 47.09 2.95 -27.15
N GLU A 406 45.96 2.80 -27.84
CA GLU A 406 45.87 2.18 -29.16
C GLU A 406 46.85 2.86 -30.14
N ARG A 407 46.85 4.20 -30.20
CA ARG A 407 47.82 4.98 -31.01
C ARG A 407 49.27 4.75 -30.59
N GLU A 408 49.58 4.76 -29.30
CA GLU A 408 50.95 4.54 -28.83
C GLU A 408 51.47 3.15 -29.22
N ASP A 409 50.65 2.12 -29.09
CA ASP A 409 51.04 0.74 -29.38
C ASP A 409 51.19 0.52 -30.91
N GLU A 410 50.30 1.07 -31.74
CA GLU A 410 50.49 1.12 -33.20
C GLU A 410 51.75 1.89 -33.63
N THR A 411 52.09 2.98 -32.94
CA THR A 411 53.31 3.76 -33.21
C THR A 411 54.57 2.96 -32.84
N LYS A 412 54.58 2.25 -31.70
CA LYS A 412 55.68 1.37 -31.29
C LYS A 412 55.87 0.20 -32.27
N GLU A 413 54.79 -0.37 -32.79
CA GLU A 413 54.86 -1.42 -33.82
C GLU A 413 55.49 -0.91 -35.12
N MET A 414 55.05 0.26 -35.61
CA MET A 414 55.67 0.90 -36.77
C MET A 414 57.14 1.30 -36.55
N ALA A 415 57.52 1.67 -35.33
CA ALA A 415 58.91 1.96 -34.96
C ALA A 415 59.77 0.70 -34.97
N MET A 416 59.26 -0.42 -34.44
CA MET A 416 59.92 -1.72 -34.52
C MET A 416 60.12 -2.17 -35.97
N GLU A 417 59.10 -2.06 -36.84
CA GLU A 417 59.25 -2.34 -38.28
C GLU A 417 60.34 -1.48 -38.93
N TRP A 418 60.37 -0.19 -38.60
CA TRP A 418 61.30 0.77 -39.19
C TRP A 418 62.74 0.45 -38.76
N ALA A 419 62.97 0.23 -37.47
CA ALA A 419 64.28 -0.12 -36.92
C ALA A 419 64.81 -1.44 -37.51
N GLN A 420 63.95 -2.44 -37.70
CA GLN A 420 64.30 -3.70 -38.38
C GLN A 420 64.69 -3.50 -39.84
N ARG A 421 63.98 -2.63 -40.58
CA ARG A 421 64.30 -2.33 -41.99
C ARG A 421 65.62 -1.58 -42.11
N GLU A 422 65.92 -0.63 -41.23
CA GLU A 422 67.23 0.05 -41.22
C GLU A 422 68.37 -0.86 -40.77
N TYR A 423 68.16 -1.71 -39.75
CA TYR A 423 69.14 -2.73 -39.38
C TYR A 423 69.47 -3.64 -40.58
N PHE A 424 68.44 -4.14 -41.28
CA PHE A 424 68.64 -4.98 -42.46
C PHE A 424 69.37 -4.25 -43.60
N LYS A 425 69.03 -2.98 -43.88
CA LYS A 425 69.76 -2.15 -44.86
C LYS A 425 71.23 -1.98 -44.48
N ASN A 426 71.52 -1.67 -43.22
CA ASN A 426 72.88 -1.46 -42.74
C ASN A 426 73.69 -2.78 -42.70
N CYS A 427 73.04 -3.92 -42.41
CA CYS A 427 73.66 -5.24 -42.56
C CYS A 427 74.05 -5.51 -44.02
N MET A 428 73.21 -5.11 -44.97
CA MET A 428 73.45 -5.27 -46.40
C MET A 428 74.49 -4.29 -46.97
N SER A 429 74.71 -3.12 -46.34
CA SER A 429 75.83 -2.22 -46.67
C SER A 429 77.15 -2.62 -46.00
N GLY A 430 77.11 -3.52 -45.02
CA GLY A 430 78.28 -4.00 -44.27
C GLY A 430 78.71 -3.10 -43.11
N ASP A 431 77.86 -2.16 -42.68
CA ASP A 431 78.21 -1.06 -41.77
C ASP A 431 77.46 -1.17 -40.41
N VAL A 432 77.18 -2.39 -39.96
CA VAL A 432 76.51 -2.67 -38.67
C VAL A 432 77.52 -3.03 -37.58
N VAL A 433 77.41 -2.30 -36.47
CA VAL A 433 78.13 -2.57 -35.23
C VAL A 433 77.13 -3.06 -34.17
N GLY A 434 77.21 -4.34 -33.82
CA GLY A 434 76.43 -4.93 -32.72
C GLY A 434 75.28 -5.85 -33.15
N THR A 435 74.49 -6.28 -32.17
CA THR A 435 73.27 -7.09 -32.39
C THR A 435 72.06 -6.20 -32.75
N GLU A 436 71.00 -6.80 -33.32
CA GLU A 436 69.77 -6.10 -33.68
C GLU A 436 69.18 -5.30 -32.50
N GLU A 437 69.22 -5.86 -31.30
CA GLU A 437 68.73 -5.22 -30.07
C GLU A 437 69.53 -3.96 -29.71
N GLN A 438 70.86 -4.00 -29.82
CA GLN A 438 71.73 -2.86 -29.55
C GLN A 438 71.55 -1.74 -30.59
N PHE A 439 71.40 -2.09 -31.86
CA PHE A 439 71.08 -1.12 -32.91
C PHE A 439 69.68 -0.52 -32.68
N ARG A 440 68.70 -1.34 -32.27
CA ARG A 440 67.35 -0.88 -31.97
C ARG A 440 67.32 0.13 -30.82
N GLU A 441 68.06 -0.08 -29.74
CA GLU A 441 68.18 0.90 -28.64
C GLU A 441 68.80 2.22 -29.10
N ILE A 442 69.85 2.18 -29.92
CA ILE A 442 70.56 3.38 -30.40
C ILE A 442 69.67 4.26 -31.31
N VAL A 443 68.79 3.64 -32.11
CA VAL A 443 67.97 4.33 -33.11
C VAL A 443 66.48 4.40 -32.70
N TRP A 444 66.12 4.00 -31.47
CA TRP A 444 64.73 3.91 -31.03
C TRP A 444 63.98 5.26 -31.10
N ASP A 445 64.60 6.33 -30.63
CA ASP A 445 63.99 7.67 -30.63
C ASP A 445 63.69 8.14 -32.06
N GLN A 446 64.64 7.95 -32.99
CA GLN A 446 64.46 8.28 -34.40
C GLN A 446 63.42 7.37 -35.09
N ALA A 447 63.37 6.09 -34.71
CA ALA A 447 62.37 5.15 -35.20
C ALA A 447 60.96 5.53 -34.73
N MET A 448 60.81 6.03 -33.50
CA MET A 448 59.55 6.53 -32.95
C MET A 448 59.10 7.83 -33.65
N GLU A 449 60.01 8.77 -33.96
CA GLU A 449 59.69 9.99 -34.71
C GLU A 449 59.20 9.68 -36.15
N GLU A 450 59.92 8.81 -36.89
CA GLU A 450 59.50 8.41 -38.24
C GLU A 450 58.24 7.51 -38.21
N ALA A 451 58.02 6.74 -37.16
CA ALA A 451 56.79 5.97 -36.96
C ALA A 451 55.57 6.85 -36.69
N ASP A 452 55.65 7.85 -35.80
CA ASP A 452 54.55 8.78 -35.54
C ASP A 452 54.23 9.62 -36.79
N LYS A 453 55.26 10.04 -37.54
CA LYS A 453 55.09 10.69 -38.85
C LYS A 453 54.38 9.79 -39.86
N LYS A 454 54.77 8.51 -39.96
CA LYS A 454 54.10 7.50 -40.81
C LYS A 454 52.67 7.24 -40.36
N PHE A 455 52.39 7.17 -39.05
CA PHE A 455 51.06 7.02 -38.46
C PHE A 455 50.15 8.22 -38.83
N ARG A 456 50.63 9.46 -38.66
CA ARG A 456 49.91 10.68 -39.04
C ARG A 456 49.55 10.68 -40.54
N ILE A 457 50.51 10.34 -41.41
CA ILE A 457 50.31 10.24 -42.86
C ILE A 457 49.30 9.15 -43.22
N MET A 458 49.40 7.95 -42.62
CA MET A 458 48.51 6.82 -42.88
C MET A 458 47.06 7.13 -42.50
N ASN A 459 46.87 7.77 -41.34
CA ASN A 459 45.57 8.14 -40.81
C ASN A 459 45.02 9.47 -41.35
N ARG A 460 45.67 10.06 -42.37
CA ARG A 460 45.32 11.36 -42.99
C ARG A 460 45.13 12.51 -41.97
N ILE A 461 45.89 12.47 -40.88
CA ILE A 461 45.98 13.59 -39.95
C ILE A 461 46.91 14.60 -40.62
N GLU A 462 46.35 15.70 -41.13
CA GLU A 462 47.13 16.73 -41.81
C GLU A 462 48.27 17.23 -40.92
N VAL A 463 49.49 17.14 -41.44
CA VAL A 463 50.74 17.36 -40.68
C VAL A 463 50.95 18.86 -40.37
N GLU A 464 50.15 19.74 -40.97
CA GLU A 464 50.39 21.17 -41.14
C GLU A 464 50.20 22.04 -39.88
N VAL A 465 49.56 21.53 -38.81
CA VAL A 465 49.24 22.33 -37.60
C VAL A 465 50.12 22.00 -36.38
N VAL A 466 50.63 20.78 -36.26
CA VAL A 466 51.41 20.38 -35.05
C VAL A 466 52.84 20.94 -35.08
N GLU A 467 53.48 20.98 -36.26
CA GLU A 467 54.82 21.58 -36.40
C GLU A 467 54.84 23.06 -35.99
N LEU A 468 53.75 23.81 -36.22
CA LEU A 468 53.62 25.18 -35.72
C LEU A 468 53.57 25.23 -34.19
N THR A 469 52.74 24.42 -33.52
CA THR A 469 52.66 24.48 -32.04
C THR A 469 53.89 23.92 -31.31
N GLU A 470 54.61 22.97 -31.90
CA GLU A 470 55.86 22.45 -31.31
C GLU A 470 57.08 23.31 -31.67
N SER A 471 57.11 23.92 -32.84
CA SER A 471 58.09 24.97 -33.14
C SER A 471 57.85 26.20 -32.27
N GLU A 472 56.61 26.64 -32.04
CA GLU A 472 56.26 27.71 -31.09
C GLU A 472 56.65 27.38 -29.64
N LYS A 473 56.49 26.12 -29.20
CA LYS A 473 56.97 25.69 -27.87
C LYS A 473 58.51 25.63 -27.81
N ARG A 474 59.18 25.27 -28.91
CA ARG A 474 60.66 25.31 -29.00
C ARG A 474 61.17 26.75 -29.06
N THR A 475 60.55 27.65 -29.82
CA THR A 475 60.92 29.08 -29.88
C THR A 475 60.63 29.77 -28.57
N LYS A 476 59.47 29.59 -27.92
CA LYS A 476 59.20 30.14 -26.58
C LYS A 476 60.19 29.66 -25.53
N LYS A 477 60.59 28.38 -25.53
CA LYS A 477 61.65 27.88 -24.63
C LYS A 477 63.02 28.47 -24.93
N ILE A 478 63.35 28.71 -26.20
CA ILE A 478 64.59 29.40 -26.61
C ILE A 478 64.53 30.89 -26.22
N GLU A 479 63.37 31.52 -26.36
CA GLU A 479 63.10 32.92 -26.02
C GLU A 479 63.17 33.14 -24.50
N GLU A 480 62.49 32.32 -23.69
CA GLU A 480 62.61 32.31 -22.22
C GLU A 480 64.06 32.06 -21.78
N ALA A 481 64.76 31.10 -22.39
CA ALA A 481 66.17 30.84 -22.07
C ALA A 481 67.09 31.99 -22.50
N SER A 482 66.80 32.67 -23.61
CA SER A 482 67.54 33.84 -24.08
C SER A 482 67.24 35.08 -23.22
N ALA A 483 66.00 35.27 -22.80
CA ALA A 483 65.58 36.32 -21.87
C ALA A 483 66.19 36.09 -20.48
N LEU A 484 66.27 34.84 -20.00
CA LEU A 484 66.98 34.52 -18.75
C LEU A 484 68.48 34.81 -18.86
N ARG A 485 69.11 34.50 -19.99
CA ARG A 485 70.52 34.85 -20.26
C ARG A 485 70.71 36.36 -20.38
N ALA A 486 69.81 37.07 -21.06
CA ALA A 486 69.83 38.52 -21.19
C ALA A 486 69.66 39.19 -19.83
N ARG A 487 68.72 38.73 -19.00
CA ARG A 487 68.49 39.20 -17.62
C ARG A 487 69.68 38.90 -16.71
N LYS A 488 70.38 37.77 -16.93
CA LYS A 488 71.62 37.43 -16.20
C LYS A 488 72.82 38.28 -16.65
N ASN A 489 72.94 38.60 -17.95
CA ASN A 489 73.95 39.52 -18.48
C ASN A 489 73.68 40.98 -18.07
N LEU A 490 72.41 41.40 -18.03
CA LEU A 490 72.00 42.69 -17.47
C LEU A 490 72.30 42.73 -15.98
N SER A 491 71.99 41.68 -15.22
CA SER A 491 72.35 41.59 -13.80
C SER A 491 73.87 41.64 -13.56
N SER A 492 74.70 41.03 -14.42
CA SER A 492 76.16 41.12 -14.30
C SER A 492 76.72 42.47 -14.74
N ASN A 493 76.15 43.10 -15.77
CA ASN A 493 76.61 44.40 -16.24
C ASN A 493 76.15 45.54 -15.32
N LEU A 494 74.92 45.48 -14.79
CA LEU A 494 74.40 46.44 -13.82
C LEU A 494 75.20 46.37 -12.50
N LYS A 495 75.64 45.17 -12.09
CA LYS A 495 76.53 44.99 -10.93
C LYS A 495 78.00 45.36 -11.20
N VAL A 496 78.32 45.81 -12.42
CA VAL A 496 79.61 46.46 -12.77
C VAL A 496 79.43 47.97 -12.95
N PHE A 497 78.18 48.48 -12.91
CA PHE A 497 77.82 49.89 -13.10
C PHE A 497 77.16 50.54 -11.86
N MET A 498 77.08 49.83 -10.74
CA MET A 498 76.51 50.35 -9.47
C MET A 498 77.45 50.18 -8.27
N ASP A 499 78.76 50.01 -8.51
CA ASP A 499 79.82 49.99 -7.50
C ASP A 499 80.81 51.18 -7.68
N ASP A 500 80.56 52.09 -8.63
CA ASP A 500 81.26 53.36 -8.81
C ASP A 500 80.23 54.49 -9.04
N ASP A 501 80.50 55.66 -8.45
CA ASP A 501 79.81 56.96 -8.52
C ASP A 501 78.45 57.10 -7.81
N ASP A 502 78.54 57.57 -6.55
CA ASP A 502 77.61 58.53 -5.93
C ASP A 502 77.40 59.76 -6.84
N ASP A 503 76.18 60.32 -6.95
CA ASP A 503 75.91 61.79 -6.82
C ASP A 503 74.40 62.14 -6.81
N ASP A 504 74.10 63.29 -6.23
CA ASP A 504 72.82 63.91 -5.84
C ASP A 504 71.72 64.18 -6.92
N GLY A 505 70.49 64.47 -6.45
CA GLY A 505 69.45 65.25 -7.15
C GLY A 505 68.06 64.56 -7.19
N ASP A 506 67.12 64.83 -6.30
CA ASP A 506 66.21 66.00 -6.15
C ASP A 506 65.09 66.11 -7.21
N ASP A 507 63.95 66.65 -6.73
CA ASP A 507 62.78 67.19 -7.46
C ASP A 507 61.92 66.20 -8.29
N ASP A 508 60.60 66.36 -8.39
CA ASP A 508 59.56 66.90 -7.49
C ASP A 508 58.20 66.49 -8.15
N ASP A 509 57.08 67.05 -7.70
CA ASP A 509 55.77 67.09 -8.38
C ASP A 509 55.00 65.74 -8.55
N ASP A 510 53.67 65.69 -8.50
CA ASP A 510 52.64 66.44 -7.73
C ASP A 510 51.28 65.77 -8.07
N LEU A 511 50.20 66.18 -7.40
CA LEU A 511 48.77 65.93 -7.73
C LEU A 511 48.21 64.51 -7.53
N ASP A 512 46.94 64.33 -7.16
CA ASP A 512 46.03 65.07 -6.25
C ASP A 512 44.72 64.24 -6.12
N ASP A 513 43.89 64.61 -5.15
CA ASP A 513 42.42 64.51 -5.11
C ASP A 513 41.71 63.13 -5.24
N ASP A 514 41.34 62.60 -4.07
CA ASP A 514 39.96 62.65 -3.52
C ASP A 514 38.77 61.85 -4.11
N ASP A 515 37.78 61.73 -3.20
CA ASP A 515 36.35 61.38 -3.31
C ASP A 515 35.93 59.90 -3.49
N ASP A 516 35.61 59.29 -2.33
CA ASP A 516 34.26 58.92 -1.90
C ASP A 516 33.21 58.52 -2.98
N ASP A 517 32.66 57.30 -2.87
CA ASP A 517 31.30 57.12 -2.29
C ASP A 517 30.93 55.63 -2.08
N GLU A 518 29.98 55.42 -1.16
CA GLU A 518 29.32 54.21 -0.58
C GLU A 518 29.40 52.82 -1.26
#